data_AF-A0A920T6K6-F1
#
_entry.id   AF-A0A920T6K6-F1
#
_cell.length_a   1.000
_cell.length_b   1.000
_cell.length_c   1.000
_cell.angle_alpha   90.00
_cell.angle_beta   90.00
_cell.angle_gamma   90.00
#
_symmetry.space_group_name_H-M   'P 1'
#
loop_
_entity.id
_entity.type
_entity.pdbx_description
1 polymer ?
#
loop_
_entity_poly.entity_id
_entity_poly.type
_entity_poly.pdbx_seq_one_letter_code
_entity_poly.pdbx_strand_id
1 'polypeptide(L)'
;MTDNQIFEVSSALTPWEPRNVRVSAPKSKNNDKGFIEWKVNPTYAGAALMVKDMMILKIISDAQWRFPVYFAVTVPASNRLGLEEFIEMEGLVYRLRPYSIDNRNPINETRMWTNLMTGFGSEIWEKDIEAKEWKKLEDEIWSKEYQPGYLFRNLGREDVYYFPSTNIRLLQNLRSAYMQLAAYHYMAFKDHENIDKEKSEIHRKKALEVLTKMQDNIPKKNNPL
;
A
#
# COMPACT_ATOMS: atom_id res chain seq x y z
N MET A 1 -14.67 -8.17 -20.98
CA MET A 1 -15.93 -8.81 -20.53
C MET A 1 -17.07 -8.02 -21.14
N THR A 2 -18.14 -8.69 -21.55
CA THR A 2 -19.37 -8.04 -21.99
C THR A 2 -20.28 -7.77 -20.79
N ASP A 3 -21.22 -6.83 -20.91
CA ASP A 3 -22.14 -6.47 -19.81
C ASP A 3 -22.97 -7.67 -19.34
N ASN A 4 -23.30 -8.60 -20.23
CA ASN A 4 -23.99 -9.84 -19.87
C ASN A 4 -23.12 -10.75 -18.99
N GLN A 5 -21.82 -10.84 -19.24
CA GLN A 5 -20.89 -11.60 -18.38
C GLN A 5 -20.73 -10.93 -17.01
N ILE A 6 -20.75 -9.60 -16.95
CA ILE A 6 -20.73 -8.85 -15.68
C ILE A 6 -22.02 -9.13 -14.91
N PHE A 7 -23.18 -9.11 -15.58
CA PHE A 7 -24.47 -9.41 -14.97
C PHE A 7 -24.49 -10.83 -14.40
N GLU A 8 -24.10 -11.84 -15.16
CA GLU A 8 -24.03 -13.24 -14.69
C GLU A 8 -23.12 -13.41 -13.47
N VAL A 9 -21.92 -12.81 -13.49
CA VAL A 9 -20.97 -12.86 -12.37
C VAL A 9 -21.49 -12.10 -11.15
N SER A 10 -22.25 -11.02 -11.35
CA SER A 10 -22.81 -10.21 -10.26
C SER A 10 -24.09 -10.79 -9.64
N SER A 11 -24.84 -11.58 -10.43
CA SER A 11 -26.17 -12.09 -10.06
C SER A 11 -26.13 -13.42 -9.31
N ALA A 12 -25.07 -14.21 -9.49
CA ALA A 12 -24.91 -15.52 -8.88
C ALA A 12 -23.66 -15.58 -7.99
N LEU A 13 -23.82 -16.13 -6.78
CA LEU A 13 -22.68 -16.48 -5.93
C LEU A 13 -21.88 -17.58 -6.61
N THR A 14 -20.60 -17.34 -6.85
CA THR A 14 -19.72 -18.34 -7.48
C THR A 14 -19.29 -19.36 -6.44
N PRO A 15 -19.70 -20.65 -6.57
CA PRO A 15 -19.27 -21.69 -5.65
C PRO A 15 -17.74 -21.78 -5.61
N TRP A 16 -17.19 -21.98 -4.43
CA TRP A 16 -15.75 -22.02 -4.23
C TRP A 16 -15.38 -23.03 -3.16
N GLU A 17 -14.37 -23.83 -3.45
CA GLU A 17 -13.71 -24.70 -2.48
C GLU A 17 -12.31 -24.16 -2.18
N PRO A 18 -11.81 -24.28 -0.94
CA PRO A 18 -10.46 -23.86 -0.59
C PRO A 18 -9.42 -24.43 -1.56
N ARG A 19 -8.73 -23.56 -2.29
CA ARG A 19 -7.68 -23.97 -3.24
C ARG A 19 -6.58 -22.93 -3.35
N ASN A 20 -5.41 -23.39 -3.76
CA ASN A 20 -4.31 -22.49 -4.12
C ASN A 20 -4.62 -21.85 -5.48
N VAL A 21 -4.59 -20.53 -5.52
CA VAL A 21 -4.67 -19.75 -6.75
C VAL A 21 -3.26 -19.36 -7.15
N ARG A 22 -2.93 -19.53 -8.43
CA ARG A 22 -1.64 -19.20 -9.00
C ARG A 22 -1.79 -18.13 -10.06
N VAL A 23 -0.94 -17.11 -9.99
CA VAL A 23 -0.86 -16.05 -11.00
C VAL A 23 0.59 -15.95 -11.49
N SER A 24 0.78 -16.00 -12.81
CA SER A 24 2.10 -15.79 -13.43
C SER A 24 2.67 -14.44 -13.02
N ALA A 25 3.96 -14.39 -12.72
CA ALA A 25 4.65 -13.20 -12.24
C ALA A 25 6.05 -13.08 -12.88
N PRO A 26 6.58 -11.86 -13.08
CA PRO A 26 7.91 -11.68 -13.62
C PRO A 26 8.97 -12.42 -12.81
N LYS A 27 9.87 -13.12 -13.50
CA LYS A 27 11.03 -13.71 -12.84
C LYS A 27 11.97 -12.61 -12.33
N SER A 28 12.43 -12.77 -11.10
CA SER A 28 13.37 -11.85 -10.46
C SER A 28 14.23 -12.60 -9.45
N LYS A 29 15.21 -11.92 -8.84
CA LYS A 29 15.99 -12.48 -7.73
C LYS A 29 15.10 -12.95 -6.56
N ASN A 30 13.95 -12.29 -6.36
CA ASN A 30 13.02 -12.58 -5.27
C ASN A 30 11.86 -13.50 -5.73
N ASN A 31 11.79 -13.85 -7.03
CA ASN A 31 10.84 -14.83 -7.57
C ASN A 31 11.45 -15.57 -8.76
N ASP A 32 12.11 -16.68 -8.48
CA ASP A 32 12.66 -17.60 -9.46
C ASP A 32 11.58 -18.45 -10.16
N LYS A 33 10.51 -18.78 -9.43
CA LYS A 33 9.38 -19.60 -9.89
C LYS A 33 8.60 -18.96 -11.04
N GLY A 34 8.56 -17.63 -11.11
CA GLY A 34 7.81 -16.90 -12.15
C GLY A 34 6.29 -16.94 -11.95
N PHE A 35 5.85 -17.15 -10.72
CA PHE A 35 4.45 -17.02 -10.29
C PHE A 35 4.36 -16.68 -8.82
N ILE A 36 3.22 -16.15 -8.39
CA ILE A 36 2.81 -16.11 -6.98
C ILE A 36 1.67 -17.11 -6.80
N GLU A 37 1.61 -17.72 -5.62
CA GLU A 37 0.58 -18.70 -5.28
C GLU A 37 0.16 -18.52 -3.83
N TRP A 38 -1.14 -18.47 -3.58
CA TRP A 38 -1.71 -18.34 -2.24
C TRP A 38 -3.02 -19.08 -2.11
N LYS A 39 -3.40 -19.43 -0.88
CA LYS A 39 -4.65 -20.14 -0.61
C LYS A 39 -5.83 -19.17 -0.58
N VAL A 40 -6.82 -19.42 -1.42
CA VAL A 40 -8.09 -18.68 -1.42
C VAL A 40 -9.17 -19.57 -0.80
N ASN A 41 -9.70 -19.12 0.33
CA ASN A 41 -10.84 -19.75 1.01
C ASN A 41 -12.15 -19.12 0.55
N PRO A 42 -13.30 -19.81 0.70
CA PRO A 42 -14.61 -19.21 0.48
C PRO A 42 -14.79 -17.98 1.37
N THR A 43 -15.32 -16.90 0.80
CA THR A 43 -15.52 -15.62 1.49
C THR A 43 -17.00 -15.35 1.81
N TYR A 44 -17.90 -16.20 1.34
CA TYR A 44 -19.32 -16.15 1.62
C TYR A 44 -19.84 -17.52 2.09
N ALA A 45 -20.43 -17.54 3.30
CA ALA A 45 -21.07 -18.70 3.91
C ALA A 45 -20.26 -20.01 3.89
N GLY A 46 -18.92 -19.92 3.82
CA GLY A 46 -18.04 -21.08 3.72
C GLY A 46 -18.14 -21.87 2.40
N ALA A 47 -18.84 -21.36 1.38
CA ALA A 47 -19.16 -22.12 0.18
C ALA A 47 -18.97 -21.36 -1.15
N ALA A 48 -18.83 -20.03 -1.11
CA ALA A 48 -18.73 -19.21 -2.33
C ALA A 48 -17.74 -18.05 -2.20
N LEU A 49 -17.33 -17.49 -3.33
CA LEU A 49 -16.70 -16.18 -3.39
C LEU A 49 -17.72 -15.07 -3.63
N MET A 50 -17.55 -13.95 -2.93
CA MET A 50 -18.28 -12.73 -3.25
C MET A 50 -17.75 -12.09 -4.54
N VAL A 51 -18.59 -11.30 -5.21
CA VAL A 51 -18.24 -10.58 -6.44
C VAL A 51 -16.96 -9.73 -6.26
N LYS A 52 -16.81 -9.05 -5.11
CA LYS A 52 -15.61 -8.26 -4.78
C LYS A 52 -14.32 -9.08 -4.85
N ASP A 53 -14.37 -10.35 -4.45
CA ASP A 53 -13.20 -11.21 -4.38
C ASP A 53 -12.85 -11.77 -5.76
N MET A 54 -13.88 -12.08 -6.56
CA MET A 54 -13.70 -12.42 -7.98
C MET A 54 -13.10 -11.25 -8.77
N MET A 55 -13.53 -10.03 -8.49
CA MET A 55 -12.96 -8.83 -9.10
C MET A 55 -11.48 -8.67 -8.78
N ILE A 56 -11.04 -8.93 -7.54
CA ILE A 56 -9.62 -8.90 -7.17
C ILE A 56 -8.82 -9.90 -8.02
N LEU A 57 -9.28 -11.16 -8.13
CA LEU A 57 -8.62 -12.17 -8.95
C LEU A 57 -8.55 -11.75 -10.42
N LYS A 58 -9.64 -11.20 -10.95
CA LYS A 58 -9.73 -10.72 -12.34
C LYS A 58 -8.75 -9.59 -12.59
N ILE A 59 -8.72 -8.57 -11.72
CA ILE A 59 -7.81 -7.42 -11.84
C ILE A 59 -6.36 -7.90 -11.85
N ILE A 60 -6.00 -8.77 -10.92
CA ILE A 60 -4.63 -9.30 -10.83
C ILE A 60 -4.26 -10.09 -12.10
N SER A 61 -5.18 -10.93 -12.59
CA SER A 61 -4.98 -11.71 -13.81
C SER A 61 -4.86 -10.85 -15.06
N ASP A 62 -5.68 -9.80 -15.19
CA ASP A 62 -5.73 -8.95 -16.38
C ASP A 62 -4.61 -7.90 -16.40
N ALA A 63 -4.21 -7.40 -15.22
CA ALA A 63 -3.09 -6.47 -15.08
C ALA A 63 -1.79 -7.10 -15.56
N GLN A 64 -1.58 -8.41 -15.34
CA GLN A 64 -0.37 -9.15 -15.73
C GLN A 64 0.93 -8.43 -15.31
N TRP A 65 0.90 -7.72 -14.18
CA TRP A 65 2.01 -6.90 -13.68
C TRP A 65 2.45 -5.76 -14.60
N ARG A 66 1.67 -5.44 -15.64
CA ARG A 66 1.87 -4.23 -16.47
C ARG A 66 1.51 -2.99 -15.66
N PHE A 67 0.41 -3.06 -14.91
CA PHE A 67 -0.08 -2.01 -14.02
C PHE A 67 0.09 -2.39 -12.55
N PRO A 68 0.48 -1.46 -11.66
CA PRO A 68 0.60 -1.74 -10.24
C PRO A 68 -0.78 -1.83 -9.56
N VAL A 69 -0.98 -2.88 -8.76
CA VAL A 69 -2.22 -3.10 -8.00
C VAL A 69 -2.01 -2.67 -6.54
N TYR A 70 -2.90 -1.82 -6.04
CA TYR A 70 -2.85 -1.26 -4.69
C TYR A 70 -4.12 -1.54 -3.90
N PHE A 71 -3.96 -1.75 -2.59
CA PHE A 71 -5.05 -1.80 -1.61
C PHE A 71 -4.89 -0.64 -0.63
N ALA A 72 -5.95 0.08 -0.31
CA ALA A 72 -5.87 1.11 0.73
C ALA A 72 -5.65 0.47 2.11
N VAL A 73 -4.90 1.14 3.00
CA VAL A 73 -4.64 0.61 4.35
C VAL A 73 -5.90 0.43 5.20
N THR A 74 -6.97 1.16 4.85
CA THR A 74 -8.29 1.07 5.48
C THR A 74 -9.09 -0.17 5.08
N VAL A 75 -8.67 -0.89 4.04
CA VAL A 75 -9.31 -2.16 3.65
C VAL A 75 -8.89 -3.23 4.67
N PRO A 76 -9.81 -3.88 5.39
CA PRO A 76 -9.45 -4.93 6.35
C PRO A 76 -8.80 -6.12 5.63
N ALA A 77 -7.93 -6.85 6.32
CA ALA A 77 -7.23 -8.03 5.75
C ALA A 77 -8.20 -9.08 5.17
N SER A 78 -9.36 -9.28 5.82
CA SER A 78 -10.43 -10.15 5.32
C SER A 78 -10.97 -9.78 3.93
N ASN A 79 -10.72 -8.56 3.46
CA ASN A 79 -11.10 -8.05 2.13
C ASN A 79 -9.91 -7.95 1.16
N ARG A 80 -8.77 -8.57 1.46
CA ARG A 80 -7.58 -8.63 0.58
C ARG A 80 -7.32 -10.03 0.02
N LEU A 81 -8.27 -10.95 0.20
CA LEU A 81 -8.25 -12.27 -0.41
C LEU A 81 -7.02 -13.13 -0.08
N GLY A 82 -6.41 -12.96 1.11
CA GLY A 82 -5.26 -13.78 1.52
C GLY A 82 -3.93 -13.36 0.88
N LEU A 83 -3.85 -12.14 0.33
CA LEU A 83 -2.66 -11.62 -0.35
C LEU A 83 -1.60 -11.05 0.60
N GLU A 84 -1.74 -11.22 1.91
CA GLU A 84 -0.86 -10.64 2.94
C GLU A 84 0.63 -10.94 2.70
N GLU A 85 0.95 -12.15 2.22
CA GLU A 85 2.32 -12.57 1.93
C GLU A 85 2.94 -11.92 0.69
N PHE A 86 2.13 -11.17 -0.06
CA PHE A 86 2.51 -10.56 -1.34
C PHE A 86 2.25 -9.06 -1.37
N ILE A 87 1.87 -8.42 -0.26
CA ILE A 87 1.60 -6.98 -0.23
C ILE A 87 2.54 -6.24 0.73
N GLU A 88 3.16 -5.14 0.27
CA GLU A 88 4.00 -4.28 1.10
C GLU A 88 3.36 -2.91 1.30
N MET A 89 3.43 -2.36 2.51
CA MET A 89 2.98 -1.00 2.78
C MET A 89 3.95 0.03 2.19
N GLU A 90 3.42 0.98 1.41
CA GLU A 90 4.14 2.12 0.81
C GLU A 90 3.51 3.45 1.27
N GLY A 91 3.00 3.51 2.50
CA GLY A 91 2.37 4.68 3.12
C GLY A 91 0.92 4.39 3.49
N LEU A 92 -0.02 5.08 2.84
CA LEU A 92 -1.46 4.85 3.02
C LEU A 92 -2.02 3.75 2.11
N VAL A 93 -1.15 3.02 1.41
CA VAL A 93 -1.51 1.92 0.52
C VAL A 93 -0.58 0.73 0.75
N TYR A 94 -1.11 -0.45 0.46
CA TYR A 94 -0.36 -1.68 0.26
C TYR A 94 -0.23 -1.94 -1.24
N ARG A 95 0.97 -2.24 -1.71
CA ARG A 95 1.25 -2.60 -3.10
C ARG A 95 1.41 -4.11 -3.23
N LEU A 96 0.71 -4.71 -4.19
CA LEU A 96 0.91 -6.10 -4.56
C LEU A 96 2.28 -6.30 -5.23
N ARG A 97 3.03 -7.31 -4.79
CA ARG A 97 4.36 -7.67 -5.25
C ARG A 97 4.36 -8.99 -6.00
N PRO A 98 5.20 -9.12 -7.04
CA PRO A 98 5.35 -10.37 -7.78
C PRO A 98 6.22 -11.39 -7.03
N TYR A 99 6.39 -11.25 -5.71
CA TYR A 99 7.24 -12.11 -4.87
C TYR A 99 6.71 -12.10 -3.43
N SER A 100 7.05 -13.15 -2.67
CA SER A 100 6.70 -13.22 -1.25
C SER A 100 7.56 -12.27 -0.43
N ILE A 101 6.95 -11.63 0.56
CA ILE A 101 7.57 -10.59 1.39
C ILE A 101 7.82 -11.10 2.82
N ASP A 102 8.66 -10.40 3.57
CA ASP A 102 8.82 -10.70 5.00
C ASP A 102 7.61 -10.18 5.79
N ASN A 103 6.73 -11.11 6.20
CA ASN A 103 5.55 -10.80 6.98
C ASN A 103 5.85 -10.20 8.36
N ARG A 104 7.08 -10.30 8.87
CA ARG A 104 7.45 -9.64 10.14
C ARG A 104 7.45 -8.12 9.99
N ASN A 105 7.85 -7.64 8.82
CA ASN A 105 7.96 -6.23 8.50
C ASN A 105 7.42 -5.98 7.08
N PRO A 106 6.09 -5.99 6.89
CA PRO A 106 5.46 -5.88 5.58
C PRO A 106 5.43 -4.42 5.08
N ILE A 107 6.55 -3.71 5.20
CA ILE A 107 6.71 -2.34 4.73
C ILE A 107 7.85 -2.25 3.72
N ASN A 108 7.69 -1.37 2.74
CA ASN A 108 8.79 -0.99 1.86
C ASN A 108 9.47 0.27 2.44
N GLU A 109 10.54 0.10 3.22
CA GLU A 109 11.21 1.22 3.92
C GLU A 109 11.53 2.39 2.98
N THR A 110 12.06 2.12 1.80
CA THR A 110 12.52 3.17 0.90
C THR A 110 11.35 3.98 0.34
N ARG A 111 10.26 3.31 -0.06
CA ARG A 111 9.04 3.98 -0.54
C ARG A 111 8.30 4.68 0.60
N MET A 112 8.21 4.05 1.77
CA MET A 112 7.66 4.64 2.99
C MET A 112 8.39 5.93 3.36
N TRP A 113 9.73 5.89 3.42
CA TRP A 113 10.58 7.04 3.70
C TRP A 113 10.35 8.14 2.67
N THR A 114 10.38 7.80 1.38
CA THR A 114 10.12 8.74 0.29
C THR A 114 8.75 9.41 0.45
N ASN A 115 7.69 8.63 0.71
CA ASN A 115 6.33 9.17 0.75
C ASN A 115 6.01 9.96 2.02
N LEU A 116 6.65 9.63 3.15
CA LEU A 116 6.35 10.25 4.45
C LEU A 116 7.34 11.34 4.87
N MET A 117 8.61 11.21 4.49
CA MET A 117 9.68 12.11 4.96
C MET A 117 9.92 13.27 4.00
N THR A 118 9.43 13.18 2.76
CA THR A 118 9.48 14.27 1.79
C THR A 118 8.26 15.19 1.90
N GLY A 119 8.42 16.45 1.54
CA GLY A 119 7.32 17.43 1.54
C GLY A 119 7.56 18.54 0.52
N PHE A 120 6.60 19.45 0.41
CA PHE A 120 6.65 20.62 -0.48
C PHE A 120 8.00 21.36 -0.37
N GLY A 121 8.71 21.51 -1.48
CA GLY A 121 10.06 22.12 -1.54
C GLY A 121 11.24 21.16 -1.32
N SER A 122 11.01 19.85 -1.20
CA SER A 122 12.11 18.88 -1.26
C SER A 122 12.43 18.53 -2.71
N GLU A 123 13.68 18.15 -2.99
CA GLU A 123 14.10 17.72 -4.32
C GLU A 123 13.20 16.63 -4.92
N ILE A 124 12.52 15.81 -4.12
CA ILE A 124 11.64 14.73 -4.59
C ILE A 124 10.27 15.26 -5.05
N TRP A 125 9.84 16.41 -4.52
CA TRP A 125 8.62 17.12 -4.95
C TRP A 125 8.87 18.15 -6.06
N GLU A 126 10.10 18.65 -6.16
CA GLU A 126 10.56 19.53 -7.25
C GLU A 126 11.07 18.73 -8.45
N LYS A 127 11.53 17.49 -8.24
CA LYS A 127 11.54 16.49 -9.29
C LYS A 127 10.08 16.31 -9.69
N ASP A 128 9.73 16.75 -10.90
CA ASP A 128 8.67 16.09 -11.65
C ASP A 128 8.81 14.61 -11.36
N ILE A 129 7.74 13.89 -11.00
CA ILE A 129 7.83 12.45 -10.75
C ILE A 129 8.52 11.84 -11.98
N GLU A 130 9.84 11.61 -11.90
CA GLU A 130 10.64 11.45 -13.10
C GLU A 130 10.46 10.03 -13.59
N ALA A 131 9.44 9.89 -14.41
CA ALA A 131 9.28 9.17 -15.66
C ALA A 131 10.29 8.09 -16.09
N LYS A 132 11.53 7.95 -15.59
CA LYS A 132 12.45 6.90 -16.07
C LYS A 132 12.08 5.49 -15.58
N GLU A 133 11.50 5.35 -14.38
CA GLU A 133 10.94 4.07 -13.91
C GLU A 133 9.54 3.77 -14.48
N TRP A 134 8.77 4.82 -14.80
CA TRP A 134 7.40 4.71 -15.36
C TRP A 134 7.37 4.55 -16.90
N LYS A 135 8.23 5.27 -17.66
CA LYS A 135 8.26 5.25 -19.13
C LYS A 135 8.67 3.92 -19.76
N LYS A 136 9.18 2.98 -18.98
CA LYS A 136 9.59 1.66 -19.49
C LYS A 136 8.43 0.66 -19.54
N LEU A 137 7.29 0.96 -18.91
CA LEU A 137 6.21 -0.01 -18.70
C LEU A 137 4.81 0.42 -19.19
N GLU A 138 4.52 1.69 -19.40
CA GLU A 138 3.18 2.13 -19.81
C GLU A 138 3.25 3.27 -20.83
N ASP A 139 2.92 2.94 -22.09
CA ASP A 139 2.50 3.93 -23.08
C ASP A 139 1.09 4.42 -22.72
N GLU A 140 0.93 5.75 -22.74
CA GLU A 140 -0.31 6.54 -22.55
C GLU A 140 -0.83 6.52 -21.08
N ILE A 141 -1.12 7.62 -20.37
CA ILE A 141 -2.04 8.73 -20.66
C ILE A 141 -1.81 9.81 -19.58
N TRP A 142 -1.39 11.04 -19.91
CA TRP A 142 -1.71 12.24 -19.11
C TRP A 142 -1.91 13.46 -20.02
N SER A 143 -3.05 14.14 -19.83
CA SER A 143 -3.61 15.20 -20.69
C SER A 143 -3.61 16.57 -19.98
N LYS A 144 -3.67 17.66 -20.76
CA LYS A 144 -3.79 19.05 -20.27
C LYS A 144 -5.25 19.54 -20.16
N GLU A 145 -6.24 18.68 -20.37
CA GLU A 145 -7.67 18.96 -20.17
C GLU A 145 -8.21 18.35 -18.87
N TYR A 146 -9.36 18.84 -18.39
CA TYR A 146 -10.03 18.42 -17.14
C TYR A 146 -10.05 16.90 -16.95
N GLN A 147 -9.61 16.44 -15.78
CA GLN A 147 -9.62 15.04 -15.37
C GLN A 147 -10.44 14.87 -14.08
N PRO A 148 -11.40 13.93 -14.01
CA PRO A 148 -12.16 13.69 -12.79
C PRO A 148 -11.34 12.90 -11.74
N GLY A 149 -11.22 13.44 -10.52
CA GLY A 149 -10.55 12.86 -9.35
C GLY A 149 -10.36 13.86 -8.18
N TYR A 150 -10.17 13.38 -6.94
CA TYR A 150 -10.11 14.23 -5.73
C TYR A 150 -8.68 14.64 -5.33
N LEU A 151 -8.50 15.90 -4.91
CA LEU A 151 -7.25 16.48 -4.43
C LEU A 151 -7.45 17.11 -3.04
N PHE A 152 -6.72 16.67 -2.02
CA PHE A 152 -6.78 17.26 -0.67
C PHE A 152 -5.64 18.29 -0.49
N ARG A 153 -5.99 19.58 -0.32
CA ARG A 153 -5.07 20.69 0.01
C ARG A 153 -5.56 21.42 1.27
N ASN A 154 -4.70 22.25 1.89
CA ASN A 154 -5.03 23.16 3.01
C ASN A 154 -5.51 22.52 4.33
N LEU A 155 -5.09 21.28 4.63
CA LEU A 155 -5.46 20.54 5.86
C LEU A 155 -4.95 21.15 7.19
N GLY A 156 -4.10 22.18 7.12
CA GLY A 156 -3.55 22.88 8.30
C GLY A 156 -4.19 24.24 8.60
N ARG A 157 -5.22 24.65 7.87
CA ARG A 157 -5.94 25.92 8.08
C ARG A 157 -7.11 25.73 9.05
N GLU A 158 -7.17 26.54 10.12
CA GLU A 158 -8.24 26.47 11.13
C GLU A 158 -9.63 26.82 10.56
N ASP A 159 -9.68 27.55 9.43
CA ASP A 159 -10.90 27.98 8.76
C ASP A 159 -11.41 27.01 7.68
N VAL A 160 -10.69 25.91 7.42
CA VAL A 160 -11.19 24.88 6.52
C VAL A 160 -12.05 23.91 7.31
N TYR A 161 -13.36 23.93 7.04
CA TYR A 161 -14.30 23.01 7.66
C TYR A 161 -14.07 21.60 7.16
N TYR A 162 -13.74 20.72 8.10
CA TYR A 162 -13.57 19.30 7.84
C TYR A 162 -14.56 18.50 8.68
N PHE A 163 -15.10 17.42 8.11
CA PHE A 163 -15.89 16.48 8.89
C PHE A 163 -14.99 15.87 9.98
N PRO A 164 -15.28 16.09 11.27
CA PRO A 164 -14.40 15.66 12.35
C PRO A 164 -14.10 14.16 12.28
N SER A 165 -15.10 13.34 11.95
CA SER A 165 -14.96 11.88 11.84
C SER A 165 -14.06 11.41 10.69
N THR A 166 -14.14 12.05 9.51
CA THR A 166 -13.36 11.65 8.32
C THR A 166 -11.90 12.08 8.44
N ASN A 167 -11.68 13.28 8.95
CA ASN A 167 -10.33 13.84 9.07
C ASN A 167 -9.54 13.24 10.21
N ILE A 168 -10.16 12.98 11.36
CA ILE A 168 -9.52 12.28 12.47
C ILE A 168 -9.04 10.90 12.00
N ARG A 169 -9.87 10.15 11.27
CA ARG A 169 -9.51 8.81 10.76
C ARG A 169 -8.38 8.87 9.73
N LEU A 170 -8.38 9.85 8.82
CA LEU A 170 -7.29 10.02 7.86
C LEU A 170 -5.97 10.36 8.56
N LEU A 171 -6.00 11.27 9.54
CA LEU A 171 -4.83 11.62 10.35
C LEU A 171 -4.34 10.44 11.20
N GLN A 172 -5.25 9.62 11.74
CA GLN A 172 -4.91 8.38 12.44
C GLN A 172 -4.22 7.37 11.51
N ASN A 173 -4.72 7.19 10.28
CA ASN A 173 -4.08 6.32 9.29
C ASN A 173 -2.68 6.82 8.92
N LEU A 174 -2.53 8.13 8.70
CA LEU A 174 -1.24 8.73 8.38
C LEU A 174 -0.25 8.61 9.54
N ARG A 175 -0.72 8.85 10.77
CA ARG A 175 0.07 8.62 11.98
C ARG A 175 0.50 7.17 12.12
N SER A 176 -0.40 6.22 11.82
CA SER A 176 -0.08 4.80 11.81
C SER A 176 1.06 4.49 10.83
N ALA A 177 1.03 5.07 9.62
CA ALA A 177 2.11 4.89 8.65
C ALA A 177 3.47 5.41 9.18
N TYR A 178 3.53 6.59 9.80
CA TYR A 178 4.75 7.08 10.46
C TYR A 178 5.22 6.13 11.58
N MET A 179 4.29 5.66 12.41
CA MET A 179 4.61 4.73 13.50
C MET A 179 5.15 3.39 12.99
N GLN A 180 4.63 2.87 11.88
CA GLN A 180 5.14 1.65 11.25
C GLN A 180 6.57 1.83 10.73
N LEU A 181 6.88 2.97 10.09
CA LEU A 181 8.24 3.28 9.64
C LEU A 181 9.21 3.46 10.82
N ALA A 182 8.77 4.16 11.88
CA ALA A 182 9.58 4.33 13.08
C ALA A 182 9.82 2.98 13.79
N ALA A 183 8.80 2.12 13.87
CA ALA A 183 8.90 0.78 14.45
C ALA A 183 9.87 -0.10 13.66
N TYR A 184 9.85 -0.06 12.33
CA TYR A 184 10.81 -0.76 11.48
C TYR A 184 12.26 -0.36 11.81
N HIS A 185 12.54 0.94 11.88
CA HIS A 185 13.88 1.40 12.25
C HIS A 185 14.23 1.08 13.71
N TYR A 186 13.27 1.10 14.63
CA TYR A 186 13.49 0.71 16.01
C TYR A 186 13.83 -0.79 16.16
N MET A 187 13.12 -1.67 15.45
CA MET A 187 13.44 -3.11 15.42
C MET A 187 14.84 -3.35 14.87
N ALA A 188 15.17 -2.73 13.73
CA ALA A 188 16.50 -2.82 13.16
C ALA A 188 17.60 -2.24 14.06
N PHE A 189 17.31 -1.18 14.84
CA PHE A 189 18.22 -0.67 15.87
C PHE A 189 18.51 -1.74 16.93
N LYS A 190 17.46 -2.42 17.42
CA LYS A 190 17.58 -3.50 18.42
C LYS A 190 18.32 -4.72 17.89
N ASP A 191 18.08 -5.10 16.64
CA ASP A 191 18.77 -6.23 16.01
C ASP A 191 20.28 -5.98 15.89
N HIS A 192 20.69 -4.73 15.66
CA HIS A 192 22.11 -4.36 15.49
C HIS A 192 22.79 -3.87 16.78
N GLU A 193 22.05 -3.66 17.89
CA GLU A 193 22.55 -3.05 19.15
C GLU A 193 23.83 -3.73 19.67
N ASN A 194 23.91 -5.06 19.55
CA ASN A 194 25.05 -5.86 20.02
C ASN A 194 25.96 -6.38 18.90
N ILE A 195 25.63 -6.14 17.62
CA ILE A 195 26.34 -6.67 16.46
C ILE A 195 27.16 -5.58 15.77
N ASP A 196 26.53 -4.44 15.51
CA ASP A 196 27.09 -3.34 14.71
C ASP A 196 26.57 -2.01 15.26
N LYS A 197 27.37 -1.40 16.14
CA LYS A 197 26.99 -0.16 16.83
C LYS A 197 26.77 1.01 15.87
N GLU A 198 27.49 1.05 14.76
CA GLU A 198 27.35 2.13 13.78
C GLU A 198 26.00 2.02 13.06
N LYS A 199 25.65 0.83 12.55
CA LYS A 199 24.33 0.59 11.95
C LYS A 199 23.21 0.79 12.94
N SER A 200 23.40 0.33 14.18
CA SER A 200 22.43 0.53 15.25
C SER A 200 22.12 2.03 15.45
N GLU A 201 23.15 2.87 15.56
CA GLU A 201 22.96 4.32 15.70
C GLU A 201 22.31 4.98 14.47
N ILE A 202 22.59 4.51 13.24
CA ILE A 202 21.90 4.98 12.04
C ILE A 202 20.39 4.72 12.14
N HIS A 203 20.00 3.49 12.50
CA HIS A 203 18.60 3.12 12.66
C HIS A 203 17.92 3.88 13.79
N ARG A 204 18.62 4.13 14.92
CA ARG A 204 18.14 4.97 16.00
C ARG A 204 17.85 6.41 15.53
N LYS A 205 18.77 7.02 14.78
CA LYS A 205 18.60 8.38 14.22
C LYS A 205 17.41 8.44 13.27
N LYS A 206 17.29 7.48 12.34
CA LYS A 206 16.15 7.39 11.42
C LYS A 206 14.81 7.27 12.16
N ALA A 207 14.73 6.43 13.19
CA ALA A 207 13.51 6.28 13.98
C ALA A 207 13.10 7.61 14.65
N LEU A 208 14.05 8.35 15.21
CA LEU A 208 13.81 9.66 15.81
C LEU A 208 13.38 10.69 14.78
N GLU A 209 14.02 10.72 13.60
CA GLU A 209 13.68 11.63 12.52
C GLU A 209 12.24 11.44 12.05
N VAL A 210 11.81 10.19 11.88
CA VAL A 210 10.42 9.84 11.52
C VAL A 210 9.43 10.34 12.57
N LEU A 211 9.73 10.17 13.86
CA LEU A 211 8.87 10.65 14.95
C LEU A 211 8.80 12.18 15.02
N THR A 212 9.93 12.87 14.82
CA THR A 212 9.96 14.34 14.74
C THR A 212 9.13 14.82 13.57
N LYS A 213 9.33 14.25 12.38
CA LYS A 213 8.57 14.61 11.17
C LYS A 213 7.07 14.37 11.34
N MET A 214 6.70 13.26 11.98
CA MET A 214 5.30 12.99 12.32
C MET A 214 4.72 14.05 13.26
N GLN A 215 5.47 14.48 14.28
CA GLN A 215 5.04 15.49 15.23
C GLN A 215 4.89 16.87 14.57
N ASP A 216 5.74 17.21 13.60
CA ASP A 216 5.64 18.45 12.81
C ASP A 216 4.42 18.44 11.89
N ASN A 217 4.20 17.32 11.19
CA ASN A 217 3.10 17.17 10.23
C ASN A 217 1.73 16.92 10.90
N ILE A 218 1.71 16.29 12.08
CA ILE A 218 0.50 15.92 12.81
C ILE A 218 0.67 16.27 14.31
N PRO A 219 0.55 17.55 14.68
CA PRO A 219 0.71 17.97 16.07
C PRO A 219 -0.38 17.36 16.97
N LYS A 220 0.00 16.90 18.17
CA LYS A 220 -0.91 16.33 19.17
C LYS A 220 -2.15 17.18 19.48
N LYS A 221 -2.03 18.51 19.35
CA LYS A 221 -3.13 19.46 19.60
C LYS A 221 -4.32 19.25 18.65
N ASN A 222 -4.07 18.78 17.43
CA ASN A 222 -5.07 18.67 16.36
C ASN A 222 -5.69 17.26 16.26
N ASN A 223 -5.24 16.30 17.09
CA ASN A 223 -5.75 14.93 17.10
C ASN A 223 -5.52 14.30 18.49
N PRO A 224 -6.35 14.62 19.50
CA PRO A 224 -6.34 13.90 20.76
C PRO A 224 -6.75 12.44 20.53
N LEU A 225 -6.10 11.54 21.26
CA LEU A 225 -6.34 10.09 21.22
C LEU A 225 -7.81 9.74 21.42
#